data_AF-A0A662JGE5-F1
#
_entry.id   AF-A0A662JGE5-F1
#
_cell.length_a   1.000
_cell.length_b   1.000
_cell.length_c   1.000
_cell.angle_alpha   90.00
_cell.angle_beta   90.00
_cell.angle_gamma   90.00
#
_symmetry.space_group_name_H-M   'P 1'
#
loop_
_entity.id
_entity.type
_entity.pdbx_description
1 polymer ?
#
loop_
_entity_poly.entity_id
_entity_poly.type
_entity_poly.pdbx_seq_one_letter_code
_entity_poly.pdbx_strand_id
1 'polypeptide(L)'
;MSLGELGLVVRSTPTEVYVIAYETPQVASYLYAKTRDLEVVMVVTGVESVDQAFSHVFDSKEAKLMAEYAKASGALKIVVKASPVVELNSRRRPQVPIPPRTPVYKAPKEVLERAFSVSYSAFMDLYSDSPMSSWVKIGVLRSHPDVEVKVNVDAILSKHLAVLGSTGSGKSNMVAV
;
A
#
# COMPACT_ATOMS: atom_id res chain seq x y z
N MET A 1 15.07 -2.15 14.44
CA MET A 1 13.75 -2.79 14.56
C MET A 1 13.62 -3.79 13.42
N SER A 2 13.41 -5.07 13.71
CA SER A 2 13.04 -6.03 12.67
C SER A 2 11.67 -5.61 12.14
N LEU A 3 11.58 -5.27 10.85
CA LEU A 3 10.29 -5.12 10.19
C LEU A 3 9.52 -6.43 10.39
N GLY A 4 8.38 -6.36 11.08
CA GLY A 4 7.51 -7.53 11.23
C GLY A 4 7.05 -7.97 9.85
N GLU A 5 7.45 -9.17 9.44
CA GLU A 5 6.97 -9.78 8.20
C GLU A 5 5.46 -9.96 8.31
N LEU A 6 4.71 -9.37 7.37
CA LEU A 6 3.27 -9.51 7.28
C LEU A 6 2.88 -10.82 6.59
N GLY A 7 3.67 -11.24 5.59
CA GLY A 7 3.36 -12.41 4.79
C GLY A 7 4.25 -12.58 3.56
N LEU A 8 3.82 -13.47 2.66
CA LEU A 8 4.56 -13.81 1.45
C LEU A 8 3.72 -13.57 0.19
N VAL A 9 4.36 -13.06 -0.86
CA VAL A 9 3.74 -12.95 -2.19
C VAL A 9 3.43 -14.35 -2.73
N VAL A 10 2.18 -14.57 -3.14
CA VAL A 10 1.75 -15.80 -3.82
C VAL A 10 1.72 -15.61 -5.33
N ARG A 11 1.17 -14.47 -5.76
CA ARG A 11 0.99 -14.12 -7.17
C ARG A 11 1.08 -12.61 -7.31
N SER A 12 1.66 -12.13 -8.39
CA SER A 12 1.62 -10.71 -8.72
C SER A 12 1.64 -10.44 -10.21
N THR A 13 1.16 -9.27 -10.57
CA THR A 13 1.34 -8.56 -11.84
C THR A 13 1.98 -7.19 -11.52
N PRO A 14 2.34 -6.37 -12.51
CA PRO A 14 2.77 -4.99 -12.25
C PRO A 14 1.71 -4.11 -11.56
N THR A 15 0.44 -4.51 -11.58
CA THR A 15 -0.69 -3.71 -11.08
C THR A 15 -1.40 -4.30 -9.85
N GLU A 16 -1.22 -5.59 -9.59
CA GLU A 16 -1.86 -6.30 -8.48
C GLU A 16 -0.92 -7.32 -7.82
N VAL A 17 -0.96 -7.39 -6.50
CA VAL A 17 -0.17 -8.32 -5.68
C VAL A 17 -1.11 -9.05 -4.73
N TYR A 18 -0.95 -10.36 -4.66
CA TYR A 18 -1.67 -11.24 -3.75
C TYR A 18 -0.70 -11.83 -2.73
N VAL A 19 -1.00 -11.63 -1.45
CA VAL A 19 -0.15 -12.02 -0.33
C VAL A 19 -0.94 -12.98 0.56
N ILE A 20 -0.30 -14.05 1.03
CA ILE A 20 -0.78 -14.81 2.19
C ILE A 20 -0.15 -14.17 3.41
N ALA A 21 -0.99 -13.61 4.29
CA ALA A 21 -0.55 -12.89 5.47
C ALA A 21 -0.70 -13.73 6.75
N TYR A 22 0.17 -13.47 7.72
CA TYR A 22 0.12 -14.06 9.06
C TYR A 22 -0.83 -13.28 9.98
N GLU A 23 -1.06 -11.99 9.67
CA GLU A 23 -1.97 -11.11 10.40
C GLU A 23 -2.78 -10.25 9.42
N THR A 24 -3.94 -9.76 9.88
CA THR A 24 -4.87 -8.98 9.05
C THR A 24 -4.43 -7.51 8.96
N PRO A 25 -3.98 -7.00 7.79
CA PRO A 25 -3.72 -5.58 7.63
C PRO A 25 -5.02 -4.79 7.44
N GLN A 26 -4.97 -3.48 7.65
CA GLN A 26 -6.09 -2.59 7.33
C GLN A 26 -6.14 -2.28 5.83
N VAL A 27 -7.33 -2.15 5.26
CA VAL A 27 -7.50 -1.58 3.91
C VAL A 27 -6.98 -0.14 3.89
N ALA A 28 -6.35 0.28 2.79
CA ALA A 28 -5.64 1.54 2.64
C ALA A 28 -4.41 1.72 3.56
N SER A 29 -3.94 0.63 4.20
CA SER A 29 -2.58 0.60 4.73
C SER A 29 -1.56 0.34 3.63
N TYR A 30 -0.30 0.67 3.89
CA TYR A 30 0.79 0.48 2.94
C TYR A 30 1.66 -0.70 3.33
N LEU A 31 2.03 -1.49 2.32
CA LEU A 31 2.94 -2.60 2.44
C LEU A 31 4.20 -2.33 1.63
N TYR A 32 5.25 -3.06 1.97
CA TYR A 32 6.57 -2.92 1.39
C TYR A 32 7.13 -4.30 1.06
N ALA A 33 7.72 -4.43 -0.13
CA ALA A 33 8.44 -5.63 -0.54
C ALA A 33 9.78 -5.23 -1.16
N LYS A 34 10.82 -5.97 -0.82
CA LYS A 34 12.17 -5.75 -1.31
C LYS A 34 12.76 -7.05 -1.85
N THR A 35 13.33 -6.96 -3.04
CA THR A 35 14.20 -7.99 -3.62
C THR A 35 15.56 -7.37 -3.94
N ARG A 36 16.45 -8.13 -4.60
CA ARG A 36 17.74 -7.58 -5.06
C ARG A 36 17.57 -6.41 -6.03
N ASP A 37 16.59 -6.49 -6.92
CA ASP A 37 16.47 -5.60 -8.08
C ASP A 37 15.22 -4.71 -8.02
N LEU A 38 14.34 -4.92 -7.03
CA LEU A 38 13.04 -4.27 -6.95
C LEU A 38 12.69 -3.88 -5.52
N GLU A 39 12.33 -2.63 -5.31
CA GLU A 39 11.86 -2.12 -4.02
C GLU A 39 10.51 -1.43 -4.21
N VAL A 40 9.43 -2.05 -3.74
CA VAL A 40 8.05 -1.63 -4.07
C VAL A 40 7.27 -1.24 -2.83
N VAL A 41 6.60 -0.09 -2.91
CA VAL A 41 5.52 0.28 -2.00
C VAL A 41 4.18 0.00 -2.67
N MET A 42 3.29 -0.65 -1.95
CA MET A 42 1.96 -1.03 -2.42
C MET A 42 0.89 -0.66 -1.38
N VAL A 43 -0.34 -0.43 -1.83
CA VAL A 43 -1.48 -0.12 -0.96
C VAL A 43 -2.42 -1.30 -0.87
N VAL A 44 -2.89 -1.63 0.33
CA VAL A 44 -3.89 -2.69 0.53
C VAL A 44 -5.23 -2.23 -0.04
N THR A 45 -5.74 -2.99 -0.99
CA THR A 45 -7.03 -2.73 -1.66
C THR A 45 -8.14 -3.67 -1.19
N GLY A 46 -7.79 -4.82 -0.62
CA GLY A 46 -8.76 -5.78 -0.10
C GLY A 46 -8.09 -6.83 0.78
N VAL A 47 -8.86 -7.37 1.73
CA VAL A 47 -8.41 -8.43 2.63
C VAL A 47 -9.55 -9.43 2.80
N GLU A 48 -9.24 -10.70 2.63
CA GLU A 48 -10.16 -11.83 2.80
C GLU A 48 -9.59 -12.76 3.87
N SER A 49 -10.41 -13.12 4.85
CA SER A 49 -10.08 -14.16 5.82
C SER A 49 -10.91 -15.38 5.50
N VAL A 50 -10.26 -16.44 5.02
CA VAL A 50 -10.92 -17.64 4.53
C VAL A 50 -10.41 -18.83 5.32
N ASP A 51 -11.32 -19.62 5.87
CA ASP A 51 -10.96 -20.90 6.46
C ASP A 51 -11.27 -22.01 5.44
N GLN A 52 -10.23 -22.74 5.03
CA GLN A 52 -10.35 -23.79 4.01
C GLN A 52 -11.23 -24.95 4.47
N ALA A 53 -11.47 -25.11 5.78
CA ALA A 53 -12.41 -26.10 6.30
C ALA A 53 -13.84 -25.87 5.81
N PHE A 54 -14.20 -24.63 5.45
CA PHE A 54 -15.53 -24.30 4.91
C PHE A 54 -15.64 -24.41 3.38
N SER A 55 -14.57 -24.81 2.67
CA SER A 55 -14.54 -24.83 1.20
C SER A 55 -15.60 -25.74 0.57
N HIS A 56 -16.09 -26.74 1.30
CA HIS A 56 -17.06 -27.73 0.83
C HIS A 56 -18.27 -27.88 1.76
N VAL A 57 -18.51 -26.90 2.64
CA VAL A 57 -19.62 -26.96 3.59
C VAL A 57 -20.93 -26.57 2.91
N PHE A 58 -21.96 -27.41 3.02
CA PHE A 58 -23.25 -27.22 2.34
C PHE A 58 -24.30 -26.54 3.22
N ASP A 59 -24.27 -26.78 4.53
CA ASP A 59 -25.26 -26.23 5.47
C ASP A 59 -24.67 -25.72 6.79
N SER A 60 -25.52 -25.04 7.57
CA SER A 60 -25.11 -24.40 8.83
C SER A 60 -24.80 -25.36 9.98
N LYS A 61 -25.33 -26.59 9.97
CA LYS A 61 -25.00 -27.62 10.97
C LYS A 61 -23.62 -28.20 10.69
N GLU A 62 -23.34 -28.50 9.43
CA GLU A 62 -22.01 -28.92 8.96
C GLU A 62 -20.98 -27.83 9.23
N ALA A 63 -21.30 -26.56 8.99
CA ALA A 63 -20.43 -25.42 9.33
C ALA A 63 -20.07 -25.40 10.82
N LYS A 64 -21.04 -25.62 11.72
CA LYS A 64 -20.77 -25.62 13.16
C LYS A 64 -19.82 -26.75 13.56
N LEU A 65 -20.02 -27.95 13.02
CA LEU A 65 -19.13 -29.10 13.25
C LEU A 65 -17.72 -28.80 12.73
N MET A 66 -17.60 -28.31 11.49
CA MET A 66 -16.31 -27.97 10.89
C MET A 66 -15.57 -26.87 11.67
N ALA A 67 -16.28 -25.86 12.19
CA ALA A 67 -15.68 -24.82 13.02
C ALA A 67 -15.06 -25.36 14.32
N GLU A 68 -15.66 -26.39 14.92
CA GLU A 68 -15.13 -27.05 16.12
C GLU A 68 -13.87 -27.87 15.78
N TYR A 69 -13.86 -28.61 14.66
CA TYR A 69 -12.69 -29.37 14.21
C TYR A 69 -11.54 -28.48 13.71
N ALA A 70 -11.84 -27.41 12.96
CA ALA A 70 -10.85 -26.54 12.30
C ALA A 70 -9.97 -25.76 13.29
N LYS A 71 -10.50 -25.46 14.48
CA LYS A 71 -9.72 -24.86 15.58
C LYS A 71 -8.46 -25.66 15.94
N ALA A 72 -8.44 -26.96 15.65
CA ALA A 72 -7.30 -27.83 15.91
C ALA A 72 -6.32 -27.98 14.72
N SER A 73 -6.71 -27.61 13.49
CA SER A 73 -6.00 -28.01 12.26
C SER A 73 -5.35 -26.88 11.44
N GLY A 74 -5.59 -25.60 11.77
CA GLY A 74 -4.86 -24.48 11.17
C GLY A 74 -5.21 -24.16 9.71
N ALA A 75 -6.49 -24.27 9.33
CA ALA A 75 -6.97 -24.03 7.97
C ALA A 75 -7.26 -22.55 7.61
N LEU A 76 -7.01 -21.61 8.53
CA LEU A 76 -7.24 -20.19 8.33
C LEU A 76 -6.17 -19.56 7.42
N LYS A 77 -6.63 -18.88 6.38
CA LYS A 77 -5.80 -18.17 5.40
C LYS A 77 -6.26 -16.72 5.28
N ILE A 78 -5.33 -15.79 5.49
CA ILE A 78 -5.56 -14.37 5.24
C ILE A 78 -4.98 -14.04 3.86
N VAL A 79 -5.85 -13.70 2.92
CA VAL A 79 -5.47 -13.28 1.57
C VAL A 79 -5.57 -11.77 1.49
N VAL A 80 -4.45 -11.14 1.17
CA VAL A 80 -4.37 -9.68 1.01
C VAL A 80 -4.19 -9.36 -0.47
N LYS A 81 -5.06 -8.50 -1.00
CA LYS A 81 -4.92 -7.90 -2.32
C LYS A 81 -4.35 -6.49 -2.15
N ALA A 82 -3.22 -6.22 -2.80
CA ALA A 82 -2.57 -4.92 -2.81
C ALA A 82 -2.29 -4.44 -4.23
N SER A 83 -2.25 -3.12 -4.43
CA SER A 83 -1.87 -2.51 -5.70
C SER A 83 -0.52 -1.80 -5.57
N PRO A 84 0.48 -2.12 -6.40
CA PRO A 84 1.75 -1.39 -6.42
C PRO A 84 1.57 0.09 -6.76
N VAL A 85 2.17 0.95 -5.95
CA VAL A 85 2.09 2.41 -6.11
C VAL A 85 3.35 2.94 -6.76
N VAL A 86 4.51 2.55 -6.25
CA VAL A 86 5.81 3.06 -6.72
C VAL A 86 6.92 2.02 -6.49
N GLU A 87 7.84 1.95 -7.45
CA GLU A 87 9.15 1.31 -7.32
C GLU A 87 10.17 2.39 -6.93
N LEU A 88 10.84 2.22 -5.78
CA LEU A 88 11.58 3.30 -5.13
C LEU A 88 12.90 3.64 -5.84
N ASN A 89 13.49 2.73 -6.61
CA ASN A 89 14.74 3.01 -7.32
C ASN A 89 14.50 3.87 -8.57
N SER A 90 13.49 3.52 -9.36
CA SER A 90 13.10 4.19 -10.60
C SER A 90 12.11 5.33 -10.39
N ARG A 91 11.45 5.39 -9.23
CA ARG A 91 10.41 6.37 -8.87
C ARG A 91 9.24 6.38 -9.86
N ARG A 92 8.96 5.22 -10.45
CA ARG A 92 7.84 5.01 -11.38
C ARG A 92 6.98 3.89 -10.86
N ARG A 93 5.81 3.68 -11.48
CA ARG A 93 5.06 2.45 -11.25
C ARG A 93 5.91 1.25 -11.68
N PRO A 94 5.97 0.17 -10.88
CA PRO A 94 6.64 -1.05 -11.29
C PRO A 94 6.15 -1.53 -12.66
N GLN A 95 7.08 -1.92 -13.54
CA GLN A 95 6.77 -2.50 -14.85
C GLN A 95 6.89 -4.02 -14.86
N VAL A 96 7.46 -4.59 -13.79
CA VAL A 96 7.65 -6.03 -13.61
C VAL A 96 6.95 -6.49 -12.33
N PRO A 97 6.44 -7.73 -12.30
CA PRO A 97 5.82 -8.30 -11.11
C PRO A 97 6.83 -8.53 -9.98
N ILE A 98 6.33 -8.53 -8.74
CA ILE A 98 7.10 -8.95 -7.57
C ILE A 98 7.20 -10.48 -7.55
N PRO A 99 8.39 -11.08 -7.51
CA PRO A 99 8.54 -12.54 -7.52
C PRO A 99 7.72 -13.24 -6.41
N PRO A 100 7.13 -14.41 -6.67
CA PRO A 100 6.50 -15.22 -5.63
C PRO A 100 7.48 -15.58 -4.52
N ARG A 101 6.95 -15.79 -3.30
CA ARG A 101 7.69 -16.02 -2.06
C ARG A 101 8.51 -14.83 -1.55
N THR A 102 8.39 -13.65 -2.19
CA THR A 102 8.98 -12.42 -1.65
C THR A 102 8.29 -12.05 -0.34
N PRO A 103 9.04 -11.81 0.75
CA PRO A 103 8.49 -11.28 1.99
C PRO A 103 7.87 -9.90 1.81
N VAL A 104 6.74 -9.70 2.48
CA VAL A 104 6.00 -8.44 2.50
C VAL A 104 5.92 -7.96 3.94
N TYR A 105 6.17 -6.69 4.14
CA TYR A 105 6.20 -6.03 5.44
C TYR A 105 5.17 -4.90 5.49
N LYS A 106 4.76 -4.49 6.68
CA LYS A 106 4.17 -3.15 6.85
C LYS A 106 5.20 -2.12 6.42
N ALA A 107 4.78 -1.14 5.61
CA ALA A 107 5.70 -0.13 5.13
C ALA A 107 6.13 0.78 6.31
N PRO A 108 7.43 0.84 6.65
CA PRO A 108 7.88 1.72 7.71
C PRO A 108 7.81 3.18 7.28
N LYS A 109 7.81 4.07 8.28
CA LYS A 109 7.77 5.52 8.06
C LYS A 109 8.80 5.97 7.03
N GLU A 110 10.05 5.54 7.17
CA GLU A 110 11.16 5.98 6.32
C GLU A 110 10.97 5.56 4.85
N VAL A 111 10.34 4.42 4.61
CA VAL A 111 9.99 3.95 3.26
C VAL A 111 8.86 4.78 2.68
N LEU A 112 7.84 5.10 3.50
CA LEU A 112 6.72 5.93 3.08
C LEU A 112 7.15 7.37 2.82
N GLU A 113 8.07 7.91 3.61
CA GLU A 113 8.68 9.22 3.36
C GLU A 113 9.47 9.23 2.06
N ARG A 114 10.18 8.14 1.72
CA ARG A 114 10.83 8.02 0.39
C ARG A 114 9.82 7.94 -0.75
N ALA A 115 8.65 7.34 -0.52
CA ALA A 115 7.61 7.13 -1.53
C ALA A 115 6.74 8.36 -1.77
N PHE A 116 6.37 9.07 -0.70
CA PHE A 116 5.34 10.11 -0.70
C PHE A 116 5.84 11.46 -0.19
N SER A 117 6.87 11.47 0.65
CA SER A 117 7.44 12.71 1.14
C SER A 117 8.58 13.16 0.23
N VAL A 118 8.89 14.46 0.33
CA VAL A 118 10.07 15.03 -0.31
C VAL A 118 11.27 14.53 0.46
N SER A 119 11.89 13.43 0.01
CA SER A 119 13.29 13.18 0.36
C SER A 119 14.11 14.27 -0.33
N TYR A 120 14.53 15.29 0.42
CA TYR A 120 15.23 16.48 -0.11
C TYR A 120 16.41 16.13 -1.02
N SER A 121 17.10 15.02 -0.78
CA SER A 121 18.22 14.55 -1.59
C SER A 121 17.80 13.94 -2.93
N ALA A 122 16.61 13.34 -3.01
CA ALA A 122 16.11 12.68 -4.21
C ALA A 122 15.62 13.70 -5.26
N PHE A 123 15.05 14.81 -4.81
CA PHE A 123 14.39 15.80 -5.67
C PHE A 123 15.31 16.91 -6.19
N MET A 124 16.48 17.14 -5.56
CA MET A 124 17.50 18.03 -6.14
C MET A 124 17.85 17.63 -7.58
N ASP A 125 17.85 16.34 -7.92
CA ASP A 125 18.23 15.92 -9.27
C ASP A 125 17.12 16.12 -10.32
N LEU A 126 15.84 16.20 -9.92
CA LEU A 126 14.69 16.29 -10.84
C LEU A 126 14.08 17.69 -10.95
N TYR A 127 14.19 18.49 -9.89
CA TYR A 127 13.69 19.86 -9.81
C TYR A 127 14.70 20.75 -9.08
N SER A 128 16.00 20.58 -9.38
CA SER A 128 17.10 21.42 -8.86
C SER A 128 16.83 22.91 -8.97
N ASP A 129 16.05 23.30 -9.98
CA ASP A 129 15.74 24.70 -10.29
C ASP A 129 14.47 25.22 -9.59
N SER A 130 13.70 24.37 -8.91
CA SER A 130 12.51 24.79 -8.15
C SER A 130 12.89 25.14 -6.71
N PRO A 131 12.54 26.34 -6.22
CA PRO A 131 12.80 26.71 -4.83
C PRO A 131 11.97 25.83 -3.87
N MET A 132 12.48 25.67 -2.65
CA MET A 132 11.80 24.92 -1.59
C MET A 132 10.38 25.45 -1.29
N SER A 133 10.14 26.73 -1.56
CA SER A 133 8.84 27.40 -1.45
C SER A 133 7.77 26.87 -2.40
N SER A 134 8.14 26.15 -3.46
CA SER A 134 7.19 25.57 -4.42
C SER A 134 6.53 24.28 -3.90
N TRP A 135 6.93 23.77 -2.73
CA TRP A 135 6.41 22.54 -2.15
C TRP A 135 5.42 22.82 -1.03
N VAL A 136 4.14 22.52 -1.27
CA VAL A 136 3.04 22.75 -0.32
C VAL A 136 2.59 21.42 0.30
N LYS A 137 2.43 21.40 1.63
CA LYS A 137 1.87 20.25 2.35
C LYS A 137 0.36 20.20 2.13
N ILE A 138 -0.13 19.08 1.59
CA ILE A 138 -1.56 18.87 1.36
C ILE A 138 -2.23 17.98 2.42
N GLY A 139 -1.43 17.31 3.27
CA GLY A 139 -1.94 16.46 4.33
C GLY A 139 -0.94 15.44 4.82
N VAL A 140 -1.46 14.32 5.31
CA VAL A 140 -0.71 13.16 5.82
C VAL A 140 -1.33 11.87 5.29
N LEU A 141 -0.58 10.77 5.32
CA LEU A 141 -1.14 9.47 4.94
C LEU A 141 -2.18 9.02 5.96
N ARG A 142 -3.33 8.51 5.49
CA ARG A 142 -4.44 8.08 6.35
C ARG A 142 -4.03 7.04 7.40
N SER A 143 -3.21 6.06 7.01
CA SER A 143 -2.74 4.98 7.88
C SER A 143 -1.45 5.31 8.62
N HIS A 144 -0.79 6.43 8.29
CA HIS A 144 0.50 6.88 8.85
C HIS A 144 0.47 8.40 9.02
N PRO A 145 -0.21 8.92 10.06
CA PRO A 145 -0.42 10.35 10.26
C PRO A 145 0.86 11.16 10.49
N ASP A 146 1.97 10.49 10.76
CA ASP A 146 3.30 11.02 10.95
C ASP A 146 4.10 11.18 9.63
N VAL A 147 3.54 10.75 8.50
CA VAL A 147 4.12 10.90 7.16
C VAL A 147 3.39 12.03 6.41
N GLU A 148 4.09 13.12 6.16
CA GLU A 148 3.57 14.26 5.42
C GLU A 148 3.54 14.01 3.91
N VAL A 149 2.48 14.47 3.26
CA VAL A 149 2.38 14.49 1.80
C VAL A 149 2.49 15.93 1.32
N LYS A 150 3.45 16.18 0.43
CA LYS A 150 3.70 17.49 -0.18
C LYS A 150 3.64 17.40 -1.69
N VAL A 151 3.24 18.48 -2.33
CA VAL A 151 3.17 18.60 -3.78
C VAL A 151 3.95 19.80 -4.27
N ASN A 152 4.62 19.67 -5.41
CA ASN A 152 5.24 20.79 -6.09
C ASN A 152 4.18 21.51 -6.93
N VAL A 153 3.87 22.74 -6.54
CA VAL A 153 2.82 23.55 -7.17
C VAL A 153 3.18 23.90 -8.61
N ASP A 154 4.44 24.23 -8.90
CA ASP A 154 4.91 24.54 -10.26
C ASP A 154 4.74 23.32 -11.20
N ALA A 155 5.08 22.13 -10.69
CA ALA A 155 4.95 20.88 -11.45
C ALA A 155 3.49 20.49 -11.73
N ILE A 156 2.57 20.84 -10.82
CA ILE A 156 1.14 20.57 -10.98
C ILE A 156 0.48 21.61 -11.89
N LEU A 157 0.74 22.90 -11.66
CA LEU A 157 0.11 23.99 -12.41
C LEU A 157 0.55 24.02 -13.88
N SER A 158 1.79 23.62 -14.17
CA SER A 158 2.28 23.49 -15.56
C SER A 158 1.59 22.40 -16.38
N LYS A 159 0.85 21.46 -15.75
CA LYS A 159 0.18 20.34 -16.42
C LYS A 159 -1.35 20.36 -16.28
N HIS A 160 -1.89 21.47 -15.76
CA HIS A 160 -3.29 21.64 -15.34
C HIS A 160 -3.67 20.75 -14.13
N LEU A 161 -4.48 21.30 -13.22
CA LEU A 161 -4.99 20.59 -12.03
C LEU A 161 -6.52 20.55 -12.06
N ALA A 162 -7.08 19.36 -11.83
CA ALA A 162 -8.51 19.18 -11.59
C ALA A 162 -8.73 18.56 -10.20
N VAL A 163 -9.51 19.23 -9.35
CA VAL A 163 -9.93 18.73 -8.03
C VAL A 163 -11.37 18.26 -8.12
N LEU A 164 -11.59 16.95 -8.04
CA LEU A 164 -12.89 16.30 -8.24
C LEU A 164 -13.37 15.61 -6.96
N GLY A 165 -14.69 15.48 -6.80
CA GLY A 165 -15.33 14.90 -5.61
C GLY A 165 -16.80 15.30 -5.49
N SER A 166 -17.59 14.56 -4.71
CA SER A 166 -19.01 14.86 -4.45
C SER A 166 -19.19 16.08 -3.51
N THR A 167 -20.42 16.59 -3.39
CA THR A 167 -20.72 17.65 -2.40
C THR A 167 -20.37 17.17 -1.00
N GLY A 168 -19.72 18.02 -0.19
CA GLY A 168 -19.24 17.66 1.14
C GLY A 168 -17.94 16.86 1.19
N SER A 169 -17.34 16.49 0.05
CA SER A 169 -16.09 15.70 0.01
C SER A 169 -14.81 16.49 0.34
N GLY A 170 -14.93 17.79 0.64
CA GLY A 170 -13.79 18.66 0.95
C GLY A 170 -13.07 19.31 -0.24
N LYS A 171 -13.66 19.35 -1.44
CA LYS A 171 -13.03 20.01 -2.61
C LYS A 171 -12.63 21.47 -2.34
N SER A 172 -13.53 22.28 -1.78
CA SER A 172 -13.23 23.69 -1.44
C SER A 172 -12.18 23.81 -0.35
N ASN A 173 -12.10 22.85 0.57
CA ASN A 173 -11.05 22.80 1.59
C ASN A 173 -9.68 22.53 0.98
N MET A 174 -9.57 21.61 0.01
CA MET A 174 -8.32 21.31 -0.69
C MET A 174 -7.77 22.53 -1.46
N VAL A 175 -8.64 23.38 -2.02
CA VAL A 175 -8.23 24.59 -2.77
C VAL A 175 -7.82 25.74 -1.85
N ALA A 176 -8.33 25.77 -0.61
CA ALA A 176 -8.00 26.81 0.36
C ALA A 176 -6.64 26.61 1.06
N VAL A 177 -6.10 25.38 1.02
CA VAL A 177 -4.76 25.01 1.52
C VAL A 177 -3.70 25.49 0.53
#